data_AF-A0A925WNT1-F1
#
_entry.id   AF-A0A925WNT1-F1
#
_cell.length_a   1.000
_cell.length_b   1.000
_cell.length_c   1.000
_cell.angle_alpha   90.00
_cell.angle_beta   90.00
_cell.angle_gamma   90.00
#
_symmetry.space_group_name_H-M   'P 1'
#
loop_
_entity.id
_entity.type
_entity.pdbx_description
1 polymer ?
#
loop_
_entity_poly.entity_id
_entity_poly.type
_entity_poly.pdbx_seq_one_letter_code
_entity_poly.pdbx_strand_id
1 'polypeptide(L)'
;MRKMLLSLLGLSTAAAGLLIWAKRHDQTETAQIILNEVPWAAAGVGAAVTIGGLVGRAPLAWGFGALGTGLATIPLIQVRATQNALNTAMREGFGAGYLRALPPEALRRLTPPTVGIGRGIGTGLAATIRMTPDIAFAERETRALKLDVYHPNVPPAVGERYPVVLALHGGGWSKGDKREYFARHHRHLAAMGYVVVDAQYRFSQEARWAAQLDDVRAALRWLRQHADQYNLDPAQTVLLGRSAGGHLALQAAYRATGEHSDTAVRG
;
A
#
# COMPACT_ATOMS: atom_id res chain seq x y z
N MET A 1 -25.25 -35.85 -7.01
CA MET A 1 -24.98 -34.65 -6.17
C MET A 1 -23.49 -34.35 -5.99
N ARG A 2 -22.66 -35.28 -5.46
CA ARG A 2 -21.22 -35.04 -5.17
C ARG A 2 -20.35 -34.65 -6.39
N LYS A 3 -20.57 -35.28 -7.55
CA LYS A 3 -19.84 -34.93 -8.80
C LYS A 3 -20.18 -33.53 -9.31
N MET A 4 -21.45 -33.13 -9.19
CA MET A 4 -21.93 -31.80 -9.61
C MET A 4 -21.32 -30.70 -8.73
N LEU A 5 -21.25 -30.93 -7.42
CA LEU A 5 -20.64 -29.99 -6.48
C LEU A 5 -19.15 -29.75 -6.79
N LEU A 6 -18.41 -30.83 -7.08
CA LEU A 6 -16.99 -30.76 -7.46
C LEU A 6 -16.78 -30.01 -8.79
N SER A 7 -17.66 -30.21 -9.77
CA SER A 7 -17.59 -29.46 -11.04
C SER A 7 -17.86 -27.97 -10.85
N LEU A 8 -18.79 -27.59 -9.97
CA LEU A 8 -19.07 -26.18 -9.66
C LEU A 8 -17.91 -25.50 -8.93
N LEU A 9 -17.24 -26.21 -8.01
CA LEU A 9 -16.00 -25.76 -7.36
C LEU A 9 -14.83 -25.64 -8.35
N GLY A 10 -14.75 -26.53 -9.35
CA GLY A 10 -13.76 -26.42 -10.43
C GLY A 10 -14.02 -25.20 -11.30
N LEU A 11 -15.27 -24.98 -11.69
CA LEU A 11 -15.64 -23.83 -12.52
C LEU A 11 -15.34 -22.49 -11.81
N SER A 12 -15.58 -22.41 -10.50
CA SER A 12 -15.29 -21.19 -9.73
C SER A 12 -13.78 -20.91 -9.62
N THR A 13 -12.95 -21.95 -9.46
CA THR A 13 -11.48 -21.80 -9.46
C THR A 13 -10.91 -21.44 -10.83
N ALA A 14 -11.44 -22.03 -11.91
CA ALA A 14 -11.09 -21.64 -13.27
C ALA A 14 -11.51 -20.19 -13.58
N ALA A 15 -12.70 -19.77 -13.16
CA ALA A 15 -13.16 -18.39 -13.31
C ALA A 15 -12.27 -17.41 -12.53
N ALA A 16 -11.89 -17.75 -11.30
CA ALA A 16 -10.93 -16.98 -10.51
C ALA A 16 -9.55 -16.87 -11.20
N GLY A 17 -9.04 -17.97 -11.75
CA GLY A 17 -7.79 -17.98 -12.52
C GLY A 17 -7.87 -17.14 -13.80
N LEU A 18 -8.99 -17.22 -14.53
CA LEU A 18 -9.24 -16.40 -15.72
C LEU A 18 -9.34 -14.91 -15.37
N LEU A 19 -9.94 -14.57 -14.24
CA LEU A 19 -9.96 -13.20 -13.72
C LEU A 19 -8.56 -12.71 -13.33
N ILE A 20 -7.66 -13.58 -12.87
CA ILE A 20 -6.24 -13.23 -12.65
C ILE A 20 -5.54 -12.96 -13.99
N TRP A 21 -5.75 -13.84 -14.99
CA TRP A 21 -5.04 -13.78 -16.26
C TRP A 21 -5.53 -12.67 -17.21
N ALA A 22 -6.84 -12.53 -17.39
CA ALA A 22 -7.45 -11.60 -18.35
C ALA A 22 -7.31 -10.12 -17.93
N LYS A 23 -7.02 -9.85 -16.66
CA LYS A 23 -7.12 -8.52 -16.06
C LYS A 23 -5.83 -7.69 -16.17
N ARG A 24 -5.09 -7.83 -17.28
CA ARG A 24 -4.06 -6.85 -17.68
C ARG A 24 -4.62 -5.42 -17.85
N HIS A 25 -5.95 -5.20 -17.81
CA HIS A 25 -6.57 -3.93 -18.20
C HIS A 25 -7.75 -3.38 -17.35
N ASP A 26 -8.16 -3.92 -16.17
CA ASP A 26 -9.30 -3.30 -15.44
C ASP A 26 -9.28 -3.36 -13.88
N GLN A 27 -9.95 -2.39 -13.25
CA GLN A 27 -9.79 -1.84 -11.89
C GLN A 27 -10.98 -2.15 -10.94
N THR A 28 -11.25 -3.42 -10.60
CA THR A 28 -12.21 -3.76 -9.52
C THR A 28 -11.48 -4.29 -8.27
N GLU A 29 -11.50 -3.49 -7.19
CA GLU A 29 -10.57 -3.51 -6.04
C GLU A 29 -10.79 -4.65 -5.01
N THR A 30 -12.00 -5.19 -4.82
CA THR A 30 -12.26 -6.16 -3.74
C THR A 30 -11.82 -7.60 -4.07
N ALA A 31 -12.00 -8.02 -5.32
CA ALA A 31 -11.49 -9.31 -5.80
C ALA A 31 -9.96 -9.28 -6.02
N GLN A 32 -9.39 -8.10 -6.29
CA GLN A 32 -7.95 -7.90 -6.48
C GLN A 32 -7.14 -8.25 -5.23
N ILE A 33 -7.60 -7.89 -4.04
CA ILE A 33 -6.88 -8.18 -2.79
C ILE A 33 -6.79 -9.70 -2.57
N ILE A 34 -7.91 -10.43 -2.68
CA ILE A 34 -7.92 -11.87 -2.42
C ILE A 34 -7.13 -12.65 -3.48
N LEU A 35 -7.21 -12.25 -4.75
CA LEU A 35 -6.58 -12.97 -5.87
C LEU A 35 -5.09 -12.64 -6.06
N ASN A 36 -4.65 -11.39 -5.81
CA ASN A 36 -3.23 -11.03 -5.89
C ASN A 36 -2.46 -11.25 -4.58
N GLU A 37 -3.09 -11.13 -3.42
CA GLU A 37 -2.36 -11.34 -2.15
C GLU A 37 -2.22 -12.83 -1.79
N VAL A 38 -3.05 -13.69 -2.40
CA VAL A 38 -3.12 -15.12 -2.07
C VAL A 38 -3.20 -16.05 -3.30
N PRO A 39 -2.38 -15.88 -4.35
CA PRO A 39 -2.44 -16.70 -5.57
C PRO A 39 -2.22 -18.20 -5.29
N TRP A 40 -1.47 -18.54 -4.24
CA TRP A 40 -1.24 -19.91 -3.79
C TRP A 40 -2.50 -20.58 -3.21
N ALA A 41 -3.45 -19.82 -2.61
CA ALA A 41 -4.69 -20.40 -2.11
C ALA A 41 -5.61 -20.80 -3.26
N ALA A 42 -5.72 -19.96 -4.29
CA ALA A 42 -6.46 -20.30 -5.50
C ALA A 42 -5.84 -21.50 -6.22
N ALA A 43 -4.50 -21.56 -6.31
CA ALA A 43 -3.79 -22.72 -6.85
C ALA A 43 -4.01 -23.99 -6.03
N GLY A 44 -4.01 -23.89 -4.69
CA GLY A 44 -4.25 -25.02 -3.78
C GLY A 44 -5.66 -25.58 -3.87
N VAL A 45 -6.68 -24.72 -3.94
CA VAL A 45 -8.08 -25.15 -4.14
C VAL A 45 -8.24 -25.78 -5.52
N GLY A 46 -7.65 -25.18 -6.57
CA GLY A 46 -7.63 -25.77 -7.92
C GLY A 46 -7.05 -27.18 -7.93
N ALA A 47 -5.89 -27.38 -7.28
CA ALA A 47 -5.21 -28.67 -7.21
C ALA A 47 -6.04 -29.73 -6.46
N ALA A 48 -6.68 -29.34 -5.35
CA ALA A 48 -7.58 -30.21 -4.60
C ALA A 48 -8.79 -30.64 -5.44
N VAL A 49 -9.36 -29.73 -6.24
CA VAL A 49 -10.45 -30.04 -7.18
C VAL A 49 -9.96 -30.94 -8.32
N THR A 50 -8.75 -30.74 -8.82
CA THR A 50 -8.12 -31.64 -9.81
C THR A 50 -8.03 -33.07 -9.28
N ILE A 51 -7.45 -33.24 -8.09
CA ILE A 51 -7.28 -34.56 -7.45
C ILE A 51 -8.64 -35.20 -7.17
N GLY A 52 -9.59 -34.44 -6.61
CA GLY A 52 -10.95 -34.93 -6.34
C GLY A 52 -11.71 -35.31 -7.61
N GLY A 53 -11.51 -34.59 -8.72
CA GLY A 53 -12.09 -34.88 -10.02
C GLY A 53 -11.51 -36.15 -10.66
N LEU A 54 -10.20 -36.38 -10.52
CA LEU A 54 -9.52 -37.59 -10.99
C LEU A 54 -10.02 -38.82 -10.20
N VAL A 55 -10.00 -38.76 -8.87
CA VAL A 55 -10.48 -39.84 -7.98
C VAL A 55 -11.97 -40.11 -8.20
N GLY A 56 -12.77 -39.06 -8.37
CA GLY A 56 -14.22 -39.15 -8.57
C GLY A 56 -14.67 -39.49 -9.99
N ARG A 57 -13.74 -39.67 -10.94
CA ARG A 57 -14.02 -39.80 -12.38
C ARG A 57 -15.02 -38.74 -12.87
N ALA A 58 -14.72 -37.49 -12.57
CA ALA A 58 -15.50 -36.30 -12.95
C ALA A 58 -14.65 -35.45 -13.91
N PRO A 59 -14.76 -35.66 -15.24
CA PRO A 59 -13.84 -35.08 -16.21
C PRO A 59 -13.85 -33.55 -16.23
N LEU A 60 -15.04 -32.96 -16.08
CA LEU A 60 -15.18 -31.51 -16.01
C LEU A 60 -14.52 -30.93 -14.75
N ALA A 61 -14.65 -31.60 -13.61
CA ALA A 61 -14.08 -31.12 -12.35
C ALA A 61 -12.55 -31.08 -12.41
N TRP A 62 -11.89 -32.15 -12.89
CA TRP A 62 -10.43 -32.14 -12.94
C TRP A 62 -9.89 -31.21 -14.03
N GLY A 63 -10.58 -31.08 -15.16
CA GLY A 63 -10.22 -30.15 -16.23
C GLY A 63 -10.26 -28.70 -15.76
N PHE A 64 -11.36 -28.27 -15.13
CA PHE A 64 -11.47 -26.92 -14.58
C PHE A 64 -10.52 -26.67 -13.41
N GLY A 65 -10.33 -27.65 -12.52
CA GLY A 65 -9.35 -27.54 -11.43
C GLY A 65 -7.92 -27.36 -11.94
N ALA A 66 -7.54 -28.10 -13.00
CA ALA A 66 -6.20 -28.00 -13.60
C ALA A 66 -5.99 -26.65 -14.27
N LEU A 67 -7.00 -26.15 -14.99
CA LEU A 67 -6.98 -24.81 -15.59
C LEU A 67 -6.87 -23.72 -14.51
N GLY A 68 -7.68 -23.80 -13.45
CA GLY A 68 -7.63 -22.85 -12.32
C GLY A 68 -6.27 -22.84 -11.63
N THR A 69 -5.67 -24.03 -11.43
CA THR A 69 -4.31 -24.17 -10.87
C THR A 69 -3.25 -23.54 -11.78
N GLY A 70 -3.31 -23.83 -13.08
CA GLY A 70 -2.37 -23.29 -14.05
C GLY A 70 -2.42 -21.76 -14.12
N LEU A 71 -3.62 -21.18 -14.15
CA LEU A 71 -3.77 -19.72 -14.19
C LEU A 71 -3.38 -19.05 -12.87
N ALA A 72 -3.72 -19.64 -11.73
CA ALA A 72 -3.37 -19.10 -10.41
C ALA A 72 -1.87 -19.21 -10.07
N THR A 73 -1.10 -20.05 -10.79
CA THR A 73 0.35 -20.17 -10.62
C THR A 73 1.15 -19.19 -11.49
N ILE A 74 0.55 -18.54 -12.48
CA ILE A 74 1.23 -17.55 -13.34
C ILE A 74 1.90 -16.42 -12.52
N PRO A 75 1.22 -15.78 -11.54
CA PRO A 75 1.87 -14.75 -10.72
C PRO A 75 3.08 -15.29 -9.95
N LEU A 76 3.02 -16.54 -9.47
CA LEU A 76 4.10 -17.19 -8.72
C LEU A 76 5.34 -17.40 -9.61
N ILE A 77 5.14 -17.79 -10.87
CA ILE A 77 6.22 -17.94 -11.86
C ILE A 77 6.84 -16.57 -12.17
N GLN A 78 6.02 -15.52 -12.20
CA GLN A 78 6.47 -14.16 -12.51
C GLN A 78 7.17 -13.45 -11.34
N VAL A 79 7.00 -13.90 -10.08
CA VAL A 79 7.60 -13.27 -8.89
C VAL A 79 9.09 -13.00 -9.10
N ARG A 80 9.84 -13.97 -9.64
CA ARG A 80 11.30 -13.80 -9.80
C ARG A 80 11.65 -12.73 -10.83
N ALA A 81 10.95 -12.71 -11.96
CA ALA A 81 11.16 -11.70 -12.99
C ALA A 81 10.81 -10.30 -12.47
N THR A 82 9.68 -10.16 -11.76
CA THR A 82 9.26 -8.91 -11.14
C THR A 82 10.25 -8.43 -10.07
N GLN A 83 10.74 -9.33 -9.21
CA GLN A 83 11.77 -9.00 -8.23
C GLN A 83 13.08 -8.55 -8.89
N ASN A 84 13.49 -9.21 -9.98
CA ASN A 84 14.68 -8.80 -10.71
C ASN A 84 14.51 -7.43 -11.37
N ALA A 85 13.37 -7.17 -12.02
CA ALA A 85 13.07 -5.89 -12.62
C ALA A 85 13.06 -4.75 -11.58
N LEU A 86 12.43 -4.99 -10.42
CA LEU A 86 12.44 -4.05 -9.31
C LEU A 86 13.87 -3.81 -8.80
N ASN A 87 14.66 -4.87 -8.59
CA ASN A 87 16.05 -4.75 -8.15
C ASN A 87 16.91 -3.97 -9.15
N THR A 88 16.71 -4.18 -10.46
CA THR A 88 17.39 -3.42 -11.51
C THR A 88 17.01 -1.95 -11.44
N ALA A 89 15.71 -1.64 -11.40
CA ALA A 89 15.22 -0.27 -11.30
C ALA A 89 15.74 0.45 -10.04
N MET A 90 15.79 -0.24 -8.90
CA MET A 90 16.35 0.31 -7.65
C MET A 90 17.85 0.60 -7.78
N ARG A 91 18.61 -0.27 -8.46
CA ARG A 91 20.05 -0.05 -8.70
C ARG A 91 20.31 1.05 -9.72
N GLU A 92 19.45 1.21 -10.72
CA GLU A 92 19.53 2.29 -11.69
C GLU A 92 19.18 3.64 -11.05
N GLY A 93 18.13 3.69 -10.23
CA GLY A 93 17.68 4.92 -9.58
C GLY A 93 18.56 5.35 -8.41
N PHE A 94 19.00 4.42 -7.56
CA PHE A 94 19.72 4.72 -6.32
C PHE A 94 21.20 4.28 -6.33
N GLY A 95 21.67 3.67 -7.44
CA GLY A 95 23.02 3.13 -7.57
C GLY A 95 23.16 1.69 -7.07
N ALA A 96 24.09 0.93 -7.66
CA ALA A 96 24.31 -0.49 -7.31
C ALA A 96 24.71 -0.74 -5.83
N GLY A 97 25.16 0.30 -5.13
CA GLY A 97 25.56 0.27 -3.73
C GLY A 97 24.51 0.74 -2.73
N TYR A 98 23.28 1.10 -3.16
CA TYR A 98 22.32 1.80 -2.28
C TYR A 98 22.05 1.07 -0.96
N LEU A 99 21.94 -0.26 -0.98
CA LEU A 99 21.74 -1.05 0.24
C LEU A 99 22.93 -0.99 1.20
N ARG A 100 24.16 -0.85 0.70
CA ARG A 100 25.38 -0.72 1.52
C ARG A 100 25.50 0.66 2.16
N ALA A 101 24.82 1.66 1.60
CA ALA A 101 24.74 3.00 2.17
C ALA A 101 23.70 3.10 3.30
N LEU A 102 22.85 2.08 3.48
CA LEU A 102 21.84 2.08 4.54
C LEU A 102 22.45 1.69 5.89
N PRO A 103 22.04 2.34 7.00
CA PRO A 103 22.38 1.91 8.34
C PRO A 103 21.99 0.44 8.59
N PRO A 104 22.78 -0.35 9.33
CA PRO A 104 22.45 -1.74 9.67
C PRO A 104 21.06 -1.90 10.31
N GLU A 105 20.64 -0.93 11.11
CA GLU A 105 19.33 -0.88 11.76
C GLU A 105 18.20 -0.74 10.73
N ALA A 106 18.39 0.06 9.68
CA ALA A 106 17.43 0.22 8.60
C ALA A 106 17.34 -1.07 7.75
N LEU A 107 18.48 -1.71 7.48
CA LEU A 107 18.53 -3.01 6.78
C LEU A 107 17.79 -4.11 7.54
N ARG A 108 17.89 -4.16 8.88
CA ARG A 108 17.15 -5.13 9.70
C ARG A 108 15.64 -4.92 9.64
N ARG A 109 15.20 -3.68 9.41
CA ARG A 109 13.77 -3.35 9.27
C ARG A 109 13.24 -3.71 7.89
N LEU A 110 14.07 -3.66 6.84
CA LEU A 110 13.77 -4.14 5.48
C LEU A 110 13.57 -5.66 5.50
N THR A 111 12.48 -6.09 6.12
CA THR A 111 12.14 -7.50 6.27
C THR A 111 11.67 -7.98 4.91
N PRO A 112 12.36 -8.93 4.26
CA PRO A 112 11.86 -9.47 3.02
C PRO A 112 10.46 -10.05 3.27
N PRO A 113 9.49 -9.81 2.37
CA PRO A 113 8.15 -10.36 2.53
C PRO A 113 8.24 -11.87 2.69
N THR A 114 7.74 -12.39 3.81
CA THR A 114 7.69 -13.83 4.06
C THR A 114 6.50 -14.41 3.30
N VAL A 115 6.76 -15.43 2.48
CA VAL A 115 5.72 -16.20 1.80
C VAL A 115 5.39 -17.40 2.67
N GLY A 116 4.20 -17.44 3.26
CA GLY A 116 3.76 -18.54 4.12
C GLY A 116 2.50 -19.22 3.57
N ILE A 117 2.54 -20.55 3.43
CA ILE A 117 1.35 -21.36 3.16
C ILE A 117 0.39 -21.19 4.34
N GLY A 118 -0.79 -20.62 4.09
CA GLY A 118 -1.80 -20.28 5.12
C GLY A 118 -1.81 -18.81 5.54
N ARG A 119 -0.72 -18.04 5.35
CA ARG A 119 -0.59 -16.66 5.87
C ARG A 119 -0.52 -15.58 4.78
N GLY A 120 -0.37 -15.96 3.52
CA GLY A 120 -0.26 -15.02 2.40
C GLY A 120 1.17 -14.49 2.21
N ILE A 121 1.30 -13.43 1.42
CA ILE A 121 2.48 -12.55 1.49
C ILE A 121 2.34 -11.73 2.77
N GLY A 122 3.04 -12.16 3.82
CA GLY A 122 3.07 -11.50 5.11
C GLY A 122 4.34 -10.66 5.24
N THR A 123 4.21 -9.38 5.59
CA THR A 123 5.36 -8.50 5.82
C THR A 123 6.08 -8.79 7.15
N GLY A 124 5.68 -9.82 7.91
CA GLY A 124 6.36 -10.25 9.15
C GLY A 124 6.34 -9.23 10.31
N LEU A 125 5.87 -8.01 10.07
CA LEU A 125 5.93 -6.91 11.03
C LEU A 125 4.86 -7.07 12.11
N ALA A 126 5.27 -7.66 13.24
CA ALA A 126 4.51 -7.69 14.49
C ALA A 126 4.83 -6.46 15.35
N ALA A 127 4.77 -5.25 14.79
CA ALA A 127 4.90 -4.03 15.58
C ALA A 127 3.50 -3.57 16.02
N THR A 128 3.30 -3.46 17.34
CA THR A 128 2.20 -2.67 17.87
C THR A 128 2.42 -1.22 17.45
N ILE A 129 1.40 -0.58 16.89
CA ILE A 129 1.46 0.80 16.39
C ILE A 129 0.40 1.58 17.13
N ARG A 130 0.75 2.76 17.65
CA ARG A 130 -0.24 3.66 18.23
C ARG A 130 -0.84 4.49 17.10
N MET A 131 -2.14 4.34 16.88
CA MET A 131 -2.87 5.14 15.91
C MET A 131 -3.78 6.12 16.67
N THR A 132 -3.67 7.41 16.35
CA THR A 132 -4.51 8.47 16.90
C THR A 132 -5.43 9.00 15.79
N PRO A 133 -6.74 8.69 15.86
CA PRO A 133 -7.74 9.12 14.90
C PRO A 133 -8.04 10.63 14.91
N ASP A 134 -8.49 11.13 13.76
CA ASP A 134 -9.47 12.22 13.66
C ASP A 134 -9.08 13.54 14.33
N ILE A 135 -7.78 13.86 14.27
CA ILE A 135 -7.20 15.08 14.80
C ILE A 135 -7.51 16.22 13.82
N ALA A 136 -8.26 17.22 14.27
CA ALA A 136 -8.50 18.41 13.49
C ALA A 136 -7.19 19.20 13.33
N PHE A 137 -6.83 19.53 12.09
CA PHE A 137 -5.61 20.29 11.78
C PHE A 137 -5.87 21.62 11.08
N ALA A 138 -7.08 21.79 10.54
CA ALA A 138 -7.46 22.98 9.81
C ALA A 138 -8.98 23.15 9.82
N GLU A 139 -9.44 24.33 10.23
CA GLU A 139 -10.84 24.74 10.04
C GLU A 139 -11.01 25.36 8.65
N ARG A 140 -12.08 24.97 7.95
CA ARG A 140 -12.49 25.51 6.64
C ARG A 140 -13.98 25.77 6.66
N GLU A 141 -14.45 26.59 5.72
CA GLU A 141 -15.85 27.02 5.62
C GLU A 141 -16.85 25.84 5.58
N THR A 142 -16.49 24.75 4.92
CA THR A 142 -17.38 23.59 4.75
C THR A 142 -17.30 22.60 5.91
N ARG A 143 -16.10 22.38 6.46
CA ARG A 143 -15.83 21.42 7.53
C ARG A 143 -14.43 21.58 8.11
N ALA A 144 -14.24 21.09 9.33
CA ALA A 144 -12.91 20.79 9.86
C ALA A 144 -12.24 19.67 9.04
N LEU A 145 -11.01 19.91 8.60
CA LEU A 145 -10.17 18.88 8.00
C LEU A 145 -9.42 18.14 9.10
N LYS A 146 -9.42 16.82 8.99
CA LYS A 146 -8.84 15.92 9.98
C LYS A 146 -7.70 15.10 9.39
N LEU A 147 -6.81 14.67 10.28
CA LEU A 147 -5.74 13.72 9.98
C LEU A 147 -5.69 12.62 11.01
N ASP A 148 -5.05 11.52 10.65
CA ASP A 148 -4.69 10.44 11.56
C ASP A 148 -3.18 10.34 11.70
N VAL A 149 -2.70 10.04 12.90
CA VAL A 149 -1.28 9.82 13.17
C VAL A 149 -1.05 8.35 13.49
N TYR A 150 -0.23 7.67 12.70
CA TYR A 150 0.28 6.34 12.98
C TYR A 150 1.70 6.48 13.49
N HIS A 151 1.87 6.24 14.79
CA HIS A 151 3.13 6.42 15.47
C HIS A 151 3.79 5.05 15.71
N PRO A 152 5.10 4.89 15.38
CA PRO A 152 5.85 3.68 15.68
C PRO A 152 5.92 3.46 17.21
N ASN A 153 5.81 2.22 17.67
CA ASN A 153 6.19 1.87 19.06
C ASN A 153 7.66 1.44 19.17
N VAL A 154 8.42 1.50 18.08
CA VAL A 154 9.86 1.29 18.08
C VAL A 154 10.53 2.66 18.26
N PRO A 155 11.31 2.89 19.33
CA PRO A 155 12.03 4.14 19.51
C PRO A 155 12.95 4.43 18.31
N PRO A 156 13.20 5.72 17.98
CA PRO A 156 14.22 6.06 16.99
C PRO A 156 15.60 5.77 17.60
N ALA A 157 16.67 5.92 16.82
CA ALA A 157 18.01 5.88 17.41
C ALA A 157 18.15 6.97 18.50
N VAL A 158 19.05 6.74 19.45
CA VAL A 158 19.21 7.65 20.60
C VAL A 158 19.58 9.05 20.09
N GLY A 159 18.78 10.05 20.47
CA GLY A 159 18.96 11.44 20.04
C GLY A 159 18.34 11.79 18.68
N GLU A 160 17.73 10.82 17.99
CA GLU A 160 17.07 11.05 16.70
C GLU A 160 15.55 11.27 16.83
N ARG A 161 14.99 11.91 15.80
CA ARG A 161 13.55 12.13 15.62
C ARG A 161 13.03 11.25 14.48
N TYR A 162 11.73 10.97 14.45
CA TYR A 162 11.14 10.10 13.45
C TYR A 162 10.98 10.78 12.09
N PRO A 163 11.42 10.16 10.98
CA PRO A 163 11.05 10.62 9.65
C PRO A 163 9.54 10.50 9.45
N VAL A 164 8.97 11.41 8.67
CA VAL A 164 7.52 11.55 8.50
C VAL A 164 7.10 11.17 7.10
N VAL A 165 5.99 10.45 6.98
CA VAL A 165 5.29 10.24 5.70
C VAL A 165 3.93 10.94 5.78
N LEU A 166 3.74 12.01 5.02
CA LEU A 166 2.42 12.62 4.82
C LEU A 166 1.71 11.90 3.66
N ALA A 167 0.72 11.11 4.00
CA ALA A 167 -0.10 10.35 3.06
C ALA A 167 -1.33 11.14 2.62
N LEU A 168 -1.59 11.13 1.32
CA LEU A 168 -2.71 11.82 0.66
C LEU A 168 -3.53 10.82 -0.15
N HIS A 169 -4.82 10.70 0.19
CA HIS A 169 -5.72 9.79 -0.49
C HIS A 169 -5.96 10.18 -1.97
N GLY A 170 -6.50 9.24 -2.75
CA GLY A 170 -6.89 9.49 -4.14
C GLY A 170 -8.33 9.95 -4.27
N GLY A 171 -8.96 9.70 -5.42
CA GLY A 171 -10.39 9.97 -5.62
C GLY A 171 -10.71 11.19 -6.47
N GLY A 172 -9.85 11.55 -7.42
CA GLY A 172 -10.15 12.57 -8.45
C GLY A 172 -10.52 13.94 -7.87
N TRP A 173 -9.96 14.28 -6.70
CA TRP A 173 -10.27 15.49 -5.93
C TRP A 173 -11.73 15.63 -5.48
N SER A 174 -12.63 14.68 -5.77
CA SER A 174 -14.06 14.79 -5.51
C SER A 174 -14.58 13.84 -4.43
N LYS A 175 -13.76 12.85 -4.05
CA LYS A 175 -14.10 11.85 -3.05
C LYS A 175 -12.86 11.29 -2.38
N GLY A 176 -13.12 10.44 -1.39
CA GLY A 176 -12.14 9.63 -0.70
C GLY A 176 -11.97 10.05 0.75
N ASP A 177 -11.28 9.25 1.54
CA ASP A 177 -10.97 9.61 2.92
C ASP A 177 -9.63 9.02 3.38
N LYS A 178 -9.13 9.55 4.50
CA LYS A 178 -8.08 8.91 5.28
C LYS A 178 -8.51 7.48 5.65
N ARG A 179 -7.58 6.53 5.67
CA ARG A 179 -7.73 5.07 5.88
C ARG A 179 -8.25 4.23 4.71
N GLU A 180 -8.85 4.81 3.67
CA GLU A 180 -9.59 4.05 2.65
C GLU A 180 -8.72 3.04 1.87
N TYR A 181 -7.45 3.36 1.60
CA TYR A 181 -6.59 2.53 0.73
C TYR A 181 -5.34 1.97 1.40
N PHE A 182 -4.95 2.53 2.55
CA PHE A 182 -3.59 2.37 3.04
C PHE A 182 -3.49 2.03 4.52
N ALA A 183 -4.57 1.71 5.24
CA ALA A 183 -4.45 1.41 6.68
C ALA A 183 -3.38 0.33 6.99
N ARG A 184 -3.27 -0.72 6.15
CA ARG A 184 -2.20 -1.72 6.24
C ARG A 184 -0.82 -1.18 5.83
N HIS A 185 -0.75 -0.34 4.81
CA HIS A 185 0.48 0.31 4.34
C HIS A 185 1.02 1.31 5.36
N HIS A 186 0.16 2.17 5.93
CA HIS A 186 0.51 3.11 7.00
C HIS A 186 1.02 2.36 8.23
N ARG A 187 0.36 1.26 8.60
CA ARG A 187 0.86 0.40 9.68
C ARG A 187 2.21 -0.22 9.34
N HIS A 188 2.40 -0.70 8.11
CA HIS A 188 3.69 -1.24 7.67
C HIS A 188 4.80 -0.19 7.77
N LEU A 189 4.59 1.02 7.23
CA LEU A 189 5.54 2.13 7.33
C LEU A 189 5.79 2.54 8.79
N ALA A 190 4.75 2.57 9.63
CA ALA A 190 4.92 2.82 11.05
C ALA A 190 5.74 1.72 11.74
N ALA A 191 5.54 0.46 11.38
CA ALA A 191 6.37 -0.65 11.88
C ALA A 191 7.84 -0.55 11.41
N MET A 192 8.11 0.13 10.29
CA MET A 192 9.46 0.45 9.80
C MET A 192 10.12 1.64 10.53
N GLY A 193 9.39 2.31 11.43
CA GLY A 193 9.89 3.44 12.21
C GLY A 193 9.62 4.82 11.61
N TYR A 194 8.67 4.93 10.67
CA TYR A 194 8.19 6.23 10.19
C TYR A 194 6.96 6.67 10.99
N VAL A 195 6.82 7.96 11.27
CA VAL A 195 5.50 8.48 11.64
C VAL A 195 4.71 8.72 10.37
N VAL A 196 3.55 8.08 10.23
CA VAL A 196 2.68 8.30 9.07
C VAL A 196 1.53 9.19 9.48
N VAL A 197 1.33 10.28 8.73
CA VAL A 197 0.22 11.21 8.91
C VAL A 197 -0.66 11.14 7.68
N ASP A 198 -1.89 10.66 7.85
CA ASP A 198 -2.88 10.49 6.77
C ASP A 198 -3.88 11.63 6.84
N ALA A 199 -3.81 12.57 5.90
CA ALA A 199 -4.51 13.85 5.98
C ALA A 199 -5.61 13.99 4.92
N GLN A 200 -6.73 14.57 5.34
CA GLN A 200 -7.79 15.02 4.44
C GLN A 200 -7.40 16.31 3.71
N TYR A 201 -8.03 16.54 2.57
CA TYR A 201 -8.05 17.81 1.86
C TYR A 201 -9.47 18.11 1.36
N ARG A 202 -9.79 19.39 1.11
CA ARG A 202 -11.12 19.76 0.59
C ARG A 202 -11.42 19.16 -0.77
N PHE A 203 -12.66 18.79 -1.05
CA PHE A 203 -13.00 18.31 -2.39
C PHE A 203 -13.21 19.45 -3.39
N SER A 204 -13.17 19.13 -4.69
CA SER A 204 -13.34 20.11 -5.77
C SER A 204 -14.75 20.72 -5.79
N GLN A 205 -15.74 20.05 -5.19
CA GLN A 205 -17.09 20.57 -4.96
C GLN A 205 -17.15 21.51 -3.75
N GLU A 206 -16.23 21.36 -2.79
CA GLU A 206 -16.16 22.21 -1.60
C GLU A 206 -15.38 23.50 -1.90
N ALA A 207 -14.28 23.40 -2.65
CA ALA A 207 -13.46 24.55 -3.00
C ALA A 207 -12.71 24.34 -4.33
N ARG A 208 -12.59 25.42 -5.10
CA ARG A 208 -11.83 25.43 -6.35
C ARG A 208 -10.32 25.30 -6.09
N TRP A 209 -9.61 24.77 -7.08
CA TRP A 209 -8.14 24.81 -7.08
C TRP A 209 -7.64 26.25 -6.87
N ALA A 210 -6.63 26.52 -6.04
CA ALA A 210 -5.67 25.60 -5.42
C ALA A 210 -5.94 25.21 -3.95
N ALA A 211 -7.19 25.30 -3.49
CA ALA A 211 -7.57 25.03 -2.10
C ALA A 211 -7.03 23.70 -1.53
N GLN A 212 -7.04 22.64 -2.34
CA GLN A 212 -6.53 21.31 -1.97
C GLN A 212 -5.03 21.34 -1.65
N LEU A 213 -4.26 22.09 -2.44
CA LEU A 213 -2.84 22.25 -2.23
C LEU A 213 -2.55 23.07 -0.96
N ASP A 214 -3.38 24.07 -0.67
CA ASP A 214 -3.26 24.86 0.56
C ASP A 214 -3.60 24.03 1.80
N ASP A 215 -4.48 23.03 1.68
CA ASP A 215 -4.75 22.07 2.75
C ASP A 215 -3.57 21.13 2.98
N VAL A 216 -2.90 20.66 1.92
CA VAL A 216 -1.64 19.89 2.06
C VAL A 216 -0.56 20.74 2.75
N ARG A 217 -0.44 22.02 2.38
CA ARG A 217 0.48 22.96 3.05
C ARG A 217 0.10 23.19 4.51
N ALA A 218 -1.20 23.22 4.83
CA ALA A 218 -1.67 23.30 6.20
C ALA A 218 -1.31 22.05 7.00
N ALA A 219 -1.43 20.85 6.42
CA ALA A 219 -0.97 19.61 7.05
C ALA A 219 0.55 19.63 7.29
N LEU A 220 1.35 20.09 6.31
CA LEU A 220 2.80 20.28 6.49
C LEU A 220 3.15 21.28 7.60
N ARG A 221 2.40 22.38 7.73
CA ARG A 221 2.56 23.31 8.86
C ARG A 221 2.19 22.66 10.18
N TRP A 222 1.11 21.89 10.22
CA TRP A 222 0.71 21.15 11.41
C TRP A 222 1.81 20.18 11.87
N LEU A 223 2.44 19.45 10.95
CA LEU A 223 3.58 18.58 11.26
C LEU A 223 4.73 19.35 11.94
N ARG A 224 5.09 20.53 11.42
CA ARG A 224 6.15 21.36 12.00
C ARG A 224 5.78 21.85 13.40
N GLN A 225 4.54 22.30 13.58
CA GLN A 225 4.04 22.82 14.87
C GLN A 225 3.95 21.74 15.95
N HIS A 226 3.72 20.48 15.56
CA HIS A 226 3.58 19.36 16.48
C HIS A 226 4.81 18.44 16.47
N ALA A 227 5.93 18.90 15.91
CA ALA A 227 7.13 18.09 15.75
C ALA A 227 7.66 17.59 17.09
N ASP A 228 7.69 18.43 18.12
CA ASP A 228 8.15 18.02 19.45
C ASP A 228 7.18 17.04 20.12
N GLN A 229 5.87 17.29 20.01
CA GLN A 229 4.83 16.45 20.60
C GLN A 229 4.88 15.00 20.08
N TYR A 230 5.14 14.82 18.78
CA TYR A 230 5.19 13.50 18.15
C TYR A 230 6.62 13.03 17.85
N ASN A 231 7.64 13.73 18.36
CA ASN A 231 9.06 13.46 18.10
C ASN A 231 9.39 13.32 16.59
N LEU A 232 8.88 14.23 15.77
CA LEU A 232 9.03 14.23 14.31
C LEU A 232 10.30 14.95 13.89
N ASP A 233 10.91 14.47 12.81
CA ASP A 233 11.88 15.22 12.00
C ASP A 233 11.18 15.83 10.78
N PRO A 234 10.77 17.11 10.80
CA PRO A 234 10.09 17.71 9.66
C PRO A 234 11.01 17.88 8.45
N ALA A 235 12.33 17.87 8.64
CA ALA A 235 13.30 17.93 7.54
C ALA A 235 13.34 16.61 6.75
N GLN A 236 12.92 15.50 7.37
CA GLN A 236 12.77 14.20 6.75
C GLN A 236 11.28 13.86 6.50
N THR A 237 10.58 14.78 5.83
CA THR A 237 9.18 14.57 5.43
C THR A 237 9.10 14.08 3.99
N VAL A 238 8.52 12.90 3.79
CA VAL A 238 8.17 12.34 2.48
C VAL A 238 6.69 12.56 2.22
N LEU A 239 6.35 13.03 1.01
CA LEU A 239 4.97 13.09 0.55
C LEU A 239 4.62 11.83 -0.23
N LEU A 240 3.56 11.14 0.18
CA LEU A 240 3.07 9.94 -0.47
C LEU A 240 1.62 10.18 -0.90
N GLY A 241 1.28 9.86 -2.15
CA GLY A 241 -0.10 10.02 -2.60
C GLY A 241 -0.49 9.11 -3.74
N ARG A 242 -1.80 8.82 -3.83
CA ARG A 242 -2.40 8.00 -4.91
C ARG A 242 -3.18 8.88 -5.87
N SER A 243 -2.94 8.77 -7.18
CA SER A 243 -3.73 9.47 -8.21
C SER A 243 -3.83 10.98 -7.91
N ALA A 244 -5.02 11.51 -7.60
CA ALA A 244 -5.22 12.90 -7.17
C ALA A 244 -4.31 13.32 -6.00
N GLY A 245 -4.14 12.47 -4.98
CA GLY A 245 -3.21 12.71 -3.88
C GLY A 245 -1.74 12.68 -4.32
N GLY A 246 -1.40 11.87 -5.32
CA GLY A 246 -0.06 11.86 -5.91
C GLY A 246 0.25 13.14 -6.68
N HIS A 247 -0.74 13.65 -7.43
CA HIS A 247 -0.66 14.98 -8.04
C HIS A 247 -0.46 16.08 -6.99
N LEU A 248 -1.21 16.03 -5.87
CA LEU A 248 -1.06 17.01 -4.78
C LEU A 248 0.33 16.92 -4.11
N ALA A 249 0.81 15.71 -3.83
CA ALA A 249 2.15 15.48 -3.29
C ALA A 249 3.22 16.08 -4.21
N LEU A 250 3.11 15.83 -5.51
CA LEU A 250 4.05 16.35 -6.50
C LEU A 250 4.01 17.88 -6.56
N GLN A 251 2.82 18.48 -6.65
CA GLN A 251 2.65 19.93 -6.68
C GLN A 251 3.18 20.62 -5.41
N ALA A 252 2.99 20.00 -4.24
CA ALA A 252 3.51 20.51 -2.98
C ALA A 252 5.04 20.46 -2.94
N ALA A 253 5.65 19.36 -3.41
CA ALA A 253 7.10 19.22 -3.47
C ALA A 253 7.75 20.22 -4.44
N TYR A 254 7.24 20.35 -5.67
CA TYR A 254 7.80 21.29 -6.66
C TYR A 254 7.73 22.76 -6.24
N ARG A 255 6.70 23.13 -5.47
CA ARG A 255 6.53 24.51 -4.99
C ARG A 255 7.23 24.79 -3.67
N ALA A 256 7.82 23.77 -3.03
CA ALA A 256 8.69 23.94 -1.87
C ALA A 256 10.12 24.38 -2.25
N THR A 257 10.49 24.29 -3.54
CA THR A 257 11.82 24.63 -4.07
C THR A 257 11.86 25.92 -4.91
N GLY A 258 10.71 26.58 -5.13
CA GLY A 258 10.63 27.88 -5.83
C GLY A 258 10.61 29.05 -4.85
N GLU A 259 11.06 30.23 -5.30
CA GLU A 259 11.36 31.50 -4.59
C GLU A 259 10.29 32.09 -3.62
N HIS A 260 9.26 31.35 -3.23
CA HIS A 260 8.24 31.74 -2.25
C HIS A 260 8.13 30.78 -1.05
N SER A 261 9.15 29.96 -0.77
CA SER A 261 9.07 28.91 0.24
C SER A 261 9.71 29.28 1.58
N ASP A 262 8.87 29.60 2.57
CA ASP A 262 9.17 29.52 4.00
C ASP A 262 9.18 28.05 4.51
N THR A 263 9.24 27.08 3.60
CA THR A 263 8.96 25.67 3.87
C THR A 263 9.83 24.76 3.02
N ALA A 264 11.06 24.50 3.48
CA ALA A 264 11.93 23.50 2.87
C ALA A 264 11.33 22.08 3.07
N VAL A 265 11.10 21.39 1.96
CA VAL A 265 10.98 19.93 1.86
C VAL A 265 11.93 19.57 0.72
N ARG A 266 12.97 18.76 1.00
CA ARG A 266 13.92 18.33 -0.03
C ARG A 266 13.30 17.18 -0.85
N GLY A 267 13.39 17.31 -2.17
CA GLY A 267 13.07 16.24 -3.13
C GLY A 267 14.14 15.17 -3.21
#